data_AF-A0A968H4Z4-F1
#
_entry.id   AF-A0A968H4Z4-F1
#
_cell.length_a   1.000
_cell.length_b   1.000
_cell.length_c   1.000
_cell.angle_alpha   90.00
_cell.angle_beta   90.00
_cell.angle_gamma   90.00
#
_symmetry.space_group_name_H-M   'P 1'
#
loop_
_entity.id
_entity.type
_entity.pdbx_description
1 polymer ?
#
loop_
_entity_poly.entity_id
_entity_poly.type
_entity_poly.pdbx_seq_one_letter_code
_entity_poly.pdbx_strand_id
1 'polypeptide(L)'
;MTSKLLHAPTTPKIVIIAGPNGAGKTTFAREFLPHEANCPDFINADLIAAGLSPFNPEAAAFRAGRLMLQEIHEKVRQQKSFAFETTLSGRTYLKLLQECRANGYHIMLIFLSLPTADMAVTRVAARVIQGGHNVPEPDIRRRFKAGLNNFHAVYKQVADIWTLYDNSGTIPTILDQGEIRCVARLLNL
;
A
#
# COMPACT_ATOMS: atom_id res chain seq x y z
N MET A 1 39.32 22.36 1.67
CA MET A 1 38.54 21.82 0.53
C MET A 1 38.02 20.44 0.92
N THR A 2 36.93 20.39 1.68
CA THR A 2 36.30 19.13 2.11
C THR A 2 35.33 18.68 1.02
N SER A 3 35.65 17.54 0.44
CA SER A 3 34.84 16.78 -0.52
C SER A 3 33.38 16.67 -0.07
N LYS A 4 32.47 17.39 -0.74
CA LYS A 4 31.06 17.03 -0.78
C LYS A 4 30.98 15.68 -1.51
N LEU A 5 30.84 14.59 -0.77
CA LEU A 5 30.28 13.37 -1.33
C LEU A 5 28.88 13.73 -1.84
N LEU A 6 28.78 13.95 -3.14
CA LEU A 6 27.53 13.94 -3.88
C LEU A 6 26.90 12.59 -3.61
N HIS A 7 25.94 12.55 -2.67
CA HIS A 7 25.08 11.39 -2.54
C HIS A 7 24.39 11.26 -3.90
N ALA A 8 24.66 10.17 -4.62
CA ALA A 8 23.89 9.84 -5.81
C ALA A 8 22.40 9.95 -5.44
N PRO A 9 21.55 10.59 -6.27
CA PRO A 9 20.14 10.70 -5.96
C PRO A 9 19.60 9.29 -5.72
N THR A 10 19.12 9.03 -4.51
CA THR A 10 18.52 7.75 -4.17
C THR A 10 17.26 7.59 -5.01
N THR A 11 17.15 6.49 -5.76
CA THR A 11 15.95 6.17 -6.53
C THR A 11 14.72 6.26 -5.61
N PRO A 12 13.74 7.13 -5.90
CA PRO A 12 12.62 7.31 -5.01
C PRO A 12 11.75 6.04 -5.01
N LYS A 13 11.18 5.71 -3.86
CA LYS A 13 10.46 4.44 -3.65
C LYS A 13 8.98 4.68 -3.41
N ILE A 14 8.14 3.86 -4.01
CA ILE A 14 6.73 3.75 -3.64
C ILE A 14 6.51 2.39 -3.00
N VAL A 15 6.12 2.38 -1.73
CA VAL A 15 5.76 1.14 -1.02
C VAL A 15 4.23 1.05 -0.91
N ILE A 16 3.66 0.02 -1.50
CA ILE A 16 2.22 -0.22 -1.49
C ILE A 16 1.95 -1.36 -0.51
N ILE A 17 1.19 -1.08 0.54
CA ILE A 17 0.74 -2.10 1.50
C ILE A 17 -0.73 -2.38 1.22
N ALA A 18 -0.97 -3.54 0.61
CA ALA A 18 -2.24 -3.94 0.03
C ALA A 18 -2.86 -5.16 0.72
N GLY A 19 -4.16 -5.37 0.52
CA GLY A 19 -4.89 -6.51 1.11
C GLY A 19 -6.28 -6.15 1.67
N PRO A 20 -7.14 -7.15 1.95
CA PRO A 20 -8.48 -6.91 2.45
C PRO A 20 -8.50 -6.15 3.79
N ASN A 21 -9.67 -5.61 4.15
CA ASN A 21 -9.91 -5.18 5.52
C ASN A 21 -9.69 -6.36 6.48
N GLY A 22 -9.16 -6.11 7.68
CA GLY A 22 -8.82 -7.17 8.65
C GLY A 22 -7.51 -7.93 8.37
N ALA A 23 -6.82 -7.68 7.26
CA ALA A 23 -5.57 -8.36 6.91
C ALA A 23 -4.32 -7.88 7.68
N GLY A 24 -4.44 -6.96 8.65
CA GLY A 24 -3.30 -6.49 9.46
C GLY A 24 -2.36 -5.48 8.79
N LYS A 25 -2.75 -4.87 7.67
CA LYS A 25 -1.91 -3.94 6.88
C LYS A 25 -1.31 -2.80 7.69
N THR A 26 -2.11 -2.11 8.50
CA THR A 26 -1.63 -0.98 9.30
C THR A 26 -0.63 -1.42 10.38
N THR A 27 -0.83 -2.60 10.97
CA THR A 27 0.13 -3.19 11.92
C THR A 27 1.44 -3.52 11.22
N PHE A 28 1.35 -4.24 10.10
CA PHE A 28 2.51 -4.57 9.26
C PHE A 28 3.27 -3.31 8.84
N ALA A 29 2.57 -2.25 8.42
CA ALA A 29 3.18 -0.99 8.02
C ALA A 29 4.02 -0.35 9.15
N ARG A 30 3.51 -0.37 10.38
CA ARG A 30 4.20 0.23 11.54
C ARG A 30 5.45 -0.55 11.95
N GLU A 31 5.45 -1.86 11.77
CA GLU A 31 6.59 -2.71 12.09
C GLU A 31 7.63 -2.74 10.95
N PHE A 32 7.17 -2.75 9.70
CA PHE A 32 8.04 -2.90 8.53
C PHE A 32 8.68 -1.59 8.06
N LEU A 33 7.91 -0.49 7.96
CA LEU A 33 8.37 0.74 7.30
C LEU A 33 9.53 1.45 8.02
N PRO A 34 9.56 1.57 9.37
CA PRO A 34 10.65 2.23 10.07
C PRO A 34 12.00 1.52 9.92
N HIS A 35 11.98 0.20 9.73
CA HIS A 35 13.18 -0.63 9.77
C HIS A 35 13.73 -0.99 8.38
N GLU A 36 12.88 -1.14 7.36
CA GLU A 36 13.31 -1.67 6.06
C GLU A 36 13.24 -0.67 4.90
N ALA A 37 12.38 0.35 4.97
CA ALA A 37 12.13 1.24 3.83
C ALA A 37 12.87 2.59 3.89
N ASN A 38 13.36 3.00 5.08
CA ASN A 38 13.82 4.38 5.36
C ASN A 38 12.83 5.43 4.80
N CYS A 39 11.53 5.11 4.89
CA CYS A 39 10.44 5.84 4.26
C CYS A 39 9.44 6.23 5.37
N PRO A 40 9.56 7.45 5.92
CA PRO A 40 8.74 7.86 7.07
C PRO A 40 7.30 8.21 6.68
N ASP A 41 7.06 8.55 5.42
CA ASP A 41 5.78 9.08 4.97
C ASP A 41 4.81 7.94 4.62
N PHE A 42 3.89 7.63 5.54
CA PHE A 42 2.83 6.64 5.34
C PHE A 42 1.46 7.29 5.20
N ILE A 43 0.82 7.09 4.04
CA ILE A 43 -0.46 7.68 3.68
C ILE A 43 -1.57 6.61 3.77
N ASN A 44 -2.57 6.83 4.63
CA ASN A 44 -3.65 5.88 4.87
C ASN A 44 -5.00 6.61 4.99
N ALA A 45 -5.99 6.20 4.19
CA ALA A 45 -7.30 6.85 4.16
C ALA A 45 -8.07 6.74 5.49
N ASP A 46 -7.98 5.60 6.20
CA ASP A 46 -8.65 5.38 7.49
C ASP A 46 -8.03 6.28 8.57
N LEU A 47 -6.71 6.47 8.57
CA LEU A 47 -6.02 7.40 9.49
C LEU A 47 -6.38 8.86 9.20
N ILE A 48 -6.46 9.25 7.92
CA ILE A 48 -6.91 10.58 7.52
C ILE A 48 -8.36 10.81 7.95
N ALA A 49 -9.25 9.84 7.73
CA ALA A 49 -10.64 9.93 8.12
C ALA A 49 -10.80 10.08 9.64
N ALA A 50 -10.02 9.32 10.42
CA ALA A 50 -10.00 9.43 11.87
C ALA A 50 -9.48 10.79 12.35
N GLY A 51 -8.48 11.37 11.69
CA GLY A 51 -8.00 12.72 11.99
C GLY A 51 -9.01 13.82 11.64
N LEU A 52 -9.76 13.67 10.54
CA LEU A 52 -10.77 14.63 10.11
C LEU A 52 -12.03 14.62 10.99
N SER A 53 -12.46 13.44 11.42
CA SER A 53 -13.70 13.23 12.16
C SER A 53 -13.49 12.11 13.19
N PRO A 54 -12.87 12.41 14.33
CA PRO A 54 -12.49 11.38 15.31
C PRO A 54 -13.68 10.61 15.88
N PHE A 55 -14.86 11.23 15.93
CA PHE A 55 -16.09 10.59 16.43
C PHE A 55 -16.96 9.98 15.31
N ASN A 56 -16.70 10.30 14.04
CA ASN A 56 -17.42 9.71 12.91
C ASN A 56 -16.53 9.65 11.64
N PRO A 57 -15.51 8.76 11.60
CA PRO A 57 -14.60 8.66 10.46
C PRO A 57 -15.31 8.26 9.16
N GLU A 58 -16.39 7.48 9.24
CA GLU A 58 -17.14 7.02 8.08
C GLU A 58 -17.72 8.19 7.26
N ALA A 59 -18.28 9.20 7.94
CA ALA A 59 -18.75 10.42 7.28
C ALA A 59 -17.63 11.20 6.57
N ALA A 60 -16.37 11.02 6.98
CA ALA A 60 -15.20 11.65 6.35
C ALA A 60 -14.55 10.79 5.26
N ALA A 61 -15.00 9.55 5.02
CA ALA A 61 -14.31 8.59 4.16
C ALA A 61 -14.06 9.10 2.73
N PHE A 62 -15.06 9.74 2.11
CA PHE A 62 -14.90 10.29 0.75
C PHE A 62 -13.89 11.44 0.71
N ARG A 63 -13.96 12.36 1.68
CA ARG A 63 -13.01 13.47 1.81
C ARG A 63 -11.59 12.96 2.10
N ALA A 64 -11.46 11.95 2.95
CA ALA A 64 -10.19 11.31 3.27
C ALA A 64 -9.56 10.63 2.04
N GLY A 65 -10.36 9.95 1.22
CA GLY A 65 -9.88 9.38 -0.05
C GLY A 65 -9.38 10.45 -1.02
N ARG A 66 -10.04 11.61 -1.10
CA ARG A 66 -9.59 12.76 -1.91
C ARG A 66 -8.27 13.34 -1.40
N LEU A 67 -8.13 13.52 -0.09
CA LEU A 67 -6.89 14.01 0.52
C LEU A 67 -5.74 13.02 0.34
N MET A 68 -6.00 11.72 0.47
CA MET A 68 -5.01 10.67 0.21
C MET A 68 -4.45 10.78 -1.22
N LEU A 69 -5.32 10.94 -2.23
CA LEU A 69 -4.88 11.11 -3.62
C LEU A 69 -4.09 12.41 -3.83
N GLN A 70 -4.49 13.50 -3.16
CA GLN A 70 -3.75 14.77 -3.20
C GLN A 70 -2.35 14.62 -2.62
N GLU A 71 -2.21 14.00 -1.45
CA GLU A 71 -0.92 13.77 -0.80
C GLU A 71 -0.02 12.88 -1.66
N ILE A 72 -0.56 11.80 -2.25
CA ILE A 72 0.18 10.95 -3.18
C ILE A 72 0.71 11.77 -4.36
N HIS A 73 -0.14 12.58 -5.00
CA HIS A 73 0.30 13.43 -6.12
C HIS A 73 1.34 14.47 -5.69
N GLU A 74 1.25 14.99 -4.47
CA GLU A 74 2.24 15.90 -3.90
C GLU A 74 3.61 15.22 -3.76
N LYS A 75 3.65 14.01 -3.17
CA LYS A 75 4.90 13.25 -3.03
C LYS A 75 5.53 12.93 -4.38
N VAL A 76 4.71 12.54 -5.36
CA VAL A 76 5.16 12.26 -6.73
C VAL A 76 5.74 13.51 -7.39
N ARG A 77 5.07 14.67 -7.26
CA ARG A 77 5.58 15.94 -7.80
C ARG A 77 6.91 16.34 -7.17
N GLN A 78 7.08 16.04 -5.88
CA GLN A 78 8.31 16.32 -5.13
C GLN A 78 9.40 15.25 -5.32
N GLN A 79 9.17 14.20 -6.12
CA GLN A 79 10.11 13.08 -6.30
C GLN A 79 10.52 12.43 -4.96
N LYS A 80 9.60 12.37 -4.00
CA LYS A 80 9.84 11.79 -2.66
C LYS A 80 9.40 10.34 -2.59
N SER A 81 10.11 9.56 -1.76
CA SER A 81 9.67 8.23 -1.36
C SER A 81 8.48 8.31 -0.42
N PHE A 82 7.49 7.43 -0.60
CA PHE A 82 6.33 7.32 0.29
C PHE A 82 5.78 5.90 0.31
N ALA A 83 5.02 5.60 1.36
CA ALA A 83 4.23 4.40 1.48
C ALA A 83 2.75 4.74 1.53
N PHE A 84 1.89 3.86 1.01
CA PHE A 84 0.45 4.01 1.22
C PHE A 84 -0.27 2.67 1.40
N GLU A 85 -1.34 2.70 2.19
CA GLU A 85 -2.20 1.55 2.44
C GLU A 85 -3.44 1.58 1.55
N THR A 86 -3.80 0.44 0.98
CA THR A 86 -5.02 0.31 0.18
C THR A 86 -5.58 -1.10 0.19
N THR A 87 -6.84 -1.26 -0.19
CA THR A 87 -7.43 -2.58 -0.44
C THR A 87 -7.18 -3.09 -1.86
N LEU A 88 -6.68 -2.24 -2.76
CA LEU A 88 -6.61 -2.47 -4.21
C LEU A 88 -7.95 -2.89 -4.85
N SER A 89 -9.07 -2.62 -4.19
CA SER A 89 -10.40 -2.96 -4.70
C SER A 89 -10.82 -2.15 -5.95
N GLY A 90 -10.12 -1.04 -6.23
CA GLY A 90 -10.24 -0.26 -7.45
C GLY A 90 -8.93 -0.15 -8.22
N ARG A 91 -9.00 0.46 -9.41
CA ARG A 91 -7.85 0.66 -10.32
C ARG A 91 -7.30 2.09 -10.33
N THR A 92 -7.70 2.91 -9.36
CA THR A 92 -7.41 4.35 -9.29
C THR A 92 -5.92 4.67 -9.39
N TYR A 93 -5.05 3.83 -8.82
CA TYR A 93 -3.61 4.09 -8.78
C TYR A 93 -2.87 3.57 -10.02
N LEU A 94 -3.49 2.75 -10.87
CA LEU A 94 -2.79 1.97 -11.89
C LEU A 94 -2.01 2.87 -12.87
N LYS A 95 -2.69 3.87 -13.43
CA LYS A 95 -2.07 4.83 -14.37
C LYS A 95 -0.94 5.62 -13.70
N LEU A 96 -1.18 6.11 -12.49
CA LEU A 96 -0.17 6.85 -11.72
C LEU A 96 1.08 6.00 -11.48
N LEU A 97 0.92 4.75 -11.04
CA LEU A 97 2.05 3.87 -10.75
C LEU A 97 2.86 3.54 -12.01
N GLN A 98 2.19 3.34 -13.15
CA GLN A 98 2.87 3.16 -14.45
C GLN A 98 3.71 4.39 -14.82
N GLU A 99 3.14 5.59 -14.64
CA GLU A 99 3.84 6.85 -14.88
C GLU A 99 5.01 7.05 -13.90
N CYS A 100 4.82 6.79 -12.61
CA CYS A 100 5.88 6.86 -11.61
C CYS A 100 7.04 5.92 -11.95
N ARG A 101 6.74 4.67 -12.31
CA ARG A 101 7.75 3.69 -12.73
C ARG A 101 8.53 4.15 -13.95
N ALA A 102 7.84 4.64 -14.98
CA ALA A 102 8.47 5.20 -16.17
C ALA A 102 9.35 6.42 -15.85
N ASN A 103 9.01 7.17 -14.80
CA ASN A 103 9.77 8.31 -14.29
C ASN A 103 10.82 7.93 -13.22
N GLY A 104 11.19 6.65 -13.13
CA GLY A 104 12.32 6.20 -12.32
C GLY A 104 11.99 5.91 -10.85
N TYR A 105 10.72 5.84 -10.46
CA TYR A 105 10.38 5.28 -9.14
C TYR A 105 10.61 3.77 -9.11
N HIS A 106 11.13 3.28 -7.99
CA HIS A 106 11.13 1.87 -7.66
C HIS A 106 9.87 1.52 -6.86
N ILE A 107 9.04 0.61 -7.38
CA ILE A 107 7.74 0.27 -6.81
C ILE A 107 7.81 -1.09 -6.13
N MET A 108 7.55 -1.11 -4.82
CA MET A 108 7.42 -2.31 -4.02
C MET A 108 5.96 -2.52 -3.61
N LEU A 109 5.41 -3.69 -3.88
CA LEU A 109 4.03 -4.05 -3.55
C LEU A 109 3.97 -5.25 -2.60
N ILE A 110 3.51 -5.00 -1.38
CA ILE A 110 3.26 -6.04 -0.39
C ILE A 110 1.76 -6.28 -0.31
N PHE A 111 1.30 -7.50 -0.57
CA PHE A 111 -0.10 -7.86 -0.43
C PHE A 111 -0.28 -8.85 0.72
N LEU A 112 -1.00 -8.45 1.78
CA LEU A 112 -1.37 -9.33 2.88
C LEU A 112 -2.73 -9.96 2.58
N SER A 113 -2.75 -11.28 2.37
CA SER A 113 -3.97 -12.03 2.13
C SER A 113 -4.50 -12.72 3.40
N LEU A 114 -5.75 -13.15 3.34
CA LEU A 114 -6.36 -14.05 4.30
C LEU A 114 -7.04 -15.17 3.52
N PRO A 115 -7.18 -16.38 4.09
CA PRO A 115 -7.74 -17.53 3.38
C PRO A 115 -9.22 -17.35 3.02
N THR A 116 -9.99 -16.62 3.84
CA THR A 116 -11.43 -16.43 3.63
C THR A 116 -11.89 -15.01 3.94
N ALA A 117 -12.97 -14.60 3.27
CA ALA A 117 -13.65 -13.34 3.57
C ALA A 117 -14.30 -13.36 4.97
N ASP A 118 -14.73 -14.53 5.46
CA ASP A 118 -15.29 -14.65 6.80
C ASP A 118 -14.25 -14.32 7.87
N MET A 119 -13.00 -14.77 7.69
CA MET A 119 -11.91 -14.39 8.59
C MET A 119 -11.68 -12.86 8.60
N ALA A 120 -11.76 -12.22 7.42
CA ALA A 120 -11.66 -10.77 7.33
C ALA A 120 -12.80 -10.08 8.12
N VAL A 121 -14.04 -10.57 7.99
CA VAL A 121 -15.20 -10.06 8.73
C VAL A 121 -15.01 -10.24 10.23
N THR A 122 -14.63 -11.43 10.69
CA THR A 122 -14.36 -11.73 12.11
C THR A 122 -13.29 -10.80 12.68
N ARG A 123 -12.18 -10.59 11.96
CA ARG A 123 -11.11 -9.70 12.41
C ARG A 123 -11.54 -8.24 12.46
N VAL A 124 -12.35 -7.78 11.51
CA VAL A 124 -12.92 -6.42 11.56
C VAL A 124 -13.86 -6.27 12.76
N ALA A 125 -14.73 -7.25 13.03
CA ALA A 125 -15.61 -7.22 14.20
C ALA A 125 -14.82 -7.16 15.51
N ALA A 126 -13.77 -7.99 15.66
CA ALA A 126 -12.90 -7.98 16.83
C ALA A 126 -12.21 -6.61 17.03
N ARG A 127 -11.73 -6.00 15.95
CA ARG A 127 -11.17 -4.63 15.96
C ARG A 127 -12.17 -3.59 16.44
N VAL A 128 -13.44 -3.68 16.02
CA VAL A 128 -14.48 -2.73 16.42
C VAL A 128 -14.79 -2.84 17.91
N ILE A 129 -14.81 -4.07 18.46
CA ILE A 129 -14.94 -4.30 19.91
C ILE A 129 -13.82 -3.61 20.69
N GLN A 130 -12.61 -3.52 20.10
CA GLN A 130 -11.46 -2.83 20.67
C GLN A 130 -11.42 -1.32 20.38
N GLY A 131 -12.51 -0.74 19.85
CA GLY A 131 -12.60 0.69 19.54
C GLY A 131 -12.01 1.11 18.19
N GLY A 132 -11.69 0.17 17.31
CA GLY A 132 -11.20 0.45 15.96
C GLY A 132 -12.30 0.78 14.94
N HIS A 133 -11.88 1.11 13.72
CA HIS A 133 -12.80 1.52 12.64
C HIS A 133 -13.71 0.37 12.14
N ASN A 134 -15.01 0.66 12.03
CA ASN A 134 -15.99 -0.25 11.44
C ASN A 134 -15.98 -0.17 9.92
N VAL A 135 -16.20 -1.30 9.25
CA VAL A 135 -16.44 -1.37 7.79
C VAL A 135 -17.63 -2.30 7.56
N PRO A 136 -18.66 -1.89 6.79
CA PRO A 136 -19.80 -2.77 6.51
C PRO A 136 -19.37 -4.09 5.87
N GLU A 137 -19.94 -5.20 6.33
CA GLU A 137 -19.61 -6.54 5.83
C GLU A 137 -19.71 -6.70 4.29
N PRO A 138 -20.77 -6.21 3.61
CA PRO A 138 -20.84 -6.28 2.15
C PRO A 138 -19.63 -5.63 1.48
N ASP A 139 -19.12 -4.55 2.07
CA ASP A 139 -17.94 -3.83 1.60
C ASP A 139 -16.66 -4.60 1.85
N ILE A 140 -16.52 -5.25 3.02
CA ILE A 140 -15.38 -6.15 3.32
C ILE A 140 -15.30 -7.25 2.25
N ARG A 141 -16.41 -7.97 2.02
CA ARG A 141 -16.47 -9.09 1.08
C ARG A 141 -16.18 -8.66 -0.36
N ARG A 142 -16.79 -7.55 -0.80
CA ARG A 142 -16.55 -6.97 -2.12
C ARG A 142 -15.08 -6.59 -2.30
N ARG A 143 -14.50 -5.88 -1.33
CA ARG A 143 -13.09 -5.42 -1.39
C ARG A 143 -12.11 -6.58 -1.31
N PHE A 144 -12.42 -7.63 -0.53
CA PHE A 144 -11.63 -8.86 -0.45
C PHE A 144 -11.43 -9.49 -1.84
N LYS A 145 -12.54 -9.76 -2.54
CA LYS A 145 -12.49 -10.37 -3.88
C LYS A 145 -11.85 -9.43 -4.90
N ALA A 146 -12.29 -8.17 -4.95
CA ALA A 146 -11.81 -7.22 -5.94
C ALA A 146 -10.32 -6.90 -5.78
N GLY A 147 -9.83 -6.78 -4.55
CA GLY A 147 -8.44 -6.50 -4.23
C GLY A 147 -7.50 -7.59 -4.72
N LEU A 148 -7.80 -8.85 -4.38
CA LEU A 148 -6.99 -10.00 -4.80
C LEU A 148 -7.01 -10.17 -6.33
N ASN A 149 -8.17 -10.00 -6.95
CA ASN A 149 -8.29 -10.05 -8.41
C ASN A 149 -7.44 -8.96 -9.09
N ASN A 150 -7.50 -7.72 -8.62
CA ASN A 150 -6.70 -6.64 -9.18
C ASN A 150 -5.20 -6.83 -8.91
N PHE A 151 -4.83 -7.38 -7.75
CA PHE A 151 -3.44 -7.74 -7.45
C PHE A 151 -2.86 -8.67 -8.53
N HIS A 152 -3.53 -9.79 -8.81
CA HIS A 152 -3.07 -10.75 -9.81
C HIS A 152 -3.19 -10.23 -11.24
N ALA A 153 -4.27 -9.51 -11.55
CA ALA A 153 -4.58 -9.11 -12.92
C ALA A 153 -3.74 -7.93 -13.43
N VAL A 154 -3.47 -6.93 -12.58
CA VAL A 154 -2.87 -5.66 -13.05
C VAL A 154 -1.76 -5.09 -12.16
N TYR A 155 -1.84 -5.21 -10.84
CA TYR A 155 -0.91 -4.48 -9.97
C TYR A 155 0.46 -5.17 -9.84
N LYS A 156 0.51 -6.51 -9.83
CA LYS A 156 1.79 -7.22 -9.77
C LYS A 156 2.68 -6.97 -11.00
N GLN A 157 2.09 -6.65 -12.16
CA GLN A 157 2.83 -6.31 -13.38
C GLN A 157 3.40 -4.88 -13.36
N VAL A 158 2.87 -4.01 -12.51
CA VAL A 158 3.32 -2.60 -12.39
C VAL A 158 4.38 -2.43 -11.31
N ALA A 159 4.44 -3.32 -10.32
CA ALA A 159 5.47 -3.29 -9.29
C ALA A 159 6.81 -3.84 -9.83
N ASP A 160 7.92 -3.24 -9.39
CA ASP A 160 9.26 -3.78 -9.65
C ASP A 160 9.54 -4.98 -8.76
N ILE A 161 9.07 -4.95 -7.51
CA ILE A 161 9.09 -6.10 -6.60
C ILE A 161 7.71 -6.25 -5.99
N TRP A 162 7.22 -7.48 -5.89
CA TRP A 162 6.00 -7.76 -5.16
C TRP A 162 6.10 -9.05 -4.34
N THR A 163 5.39 -9.06 -3.21
CA THR A 163 5.29 -10.22 -2.32
C THR A 163 3.84 -10.39 -1.88
N LEU A 164 3.33 -11.61 -2.04
CA LEU A 164 2.05 -12.04 -1.53
C LEU A 164 2.26 -12.85 -0.25
N TYR A 165 1.69 -12.37 0.86
CA TYR A 165 1.72 -13.05 2.15
C TYR A 165 0.37 -13.68 2.49
N ASP A 166 0.37 -14.82 3.18
CA ASP A 166 -0.72 -15.21 4.07
C ASP A 166 -0.49 -14.57 5.43
N ASN A 167 -1.46 -13.80 5.91
CA ASN A 167 -1.43 -13.20 7.23
C ASN A 167 -2.52 -13.75 8.17
N SER A 168 -2.90 -15.02 7.99
CA SER A 168 -3.86 -15.75 8.84
C SER A 168 -3.31 -16.14 10.21
N GLY A 169 -1.99 -16.38 10.31
CA GLY A 169 -1.29 -16.74 11.54
C GLY A 169 -0.76 -15.54 12.34
N THR A 170 0.11 -15.83 13.31
CA THR A 170 0.84 -14.83 14.11
C THR A 170 2.03 -14.24 13.38
N ILE A 171 2.61 -14.99 12.43
CA ILE A 171 3.74 -14.57 11.61
C ILE A 171 3.29 -14.63 10.15
N PRO A 172 3.46 -13.55 9.36
CA PRO A 172 3.17 -13.59 7.92
C PRO A 172 4.04 -14.62 7.22
N THR A 173 3.44 -15.44 6.35
CA THR A 173 4.16 -16.42 5.52
C THR A 173 4.09 -16.01 4.06
N ILE A 174 5.20 -16.14 3.32
CA ILE A 174 5.22 -15.83 1.89
C ILE A 174 4.50 -16.95 1.13
N LEU A 175 3.49 -16.59 0.34
CA LEU A 175 2.81 -17.48 -0.59
C LEU A 175 3.42 -17.42 -1.98
N ASP A 176 3.79 -16.22 -2.43
CA ASP A 176 4.33 -15.97 -3.77
C ASP A 176 5.13 -14.65 -3.77
N GLN A 177 6.10 -14.53 -4.68
CA GLN A 177 6.89 -13.32 -4.84
C GLN A 177 7.45 -13.21 -6.25
N GLY A 178 7.73 -11.98 -6.68
CA GLY A 178 8.34 -11.74 -7.97
C GLY A 178 9.08 -10.41 -8.05
N GLU A 179 10.04 -10.37 -8.97
CA GLU A 179 10.82 -9.18 -9.30
C GLU A 179 10.77 -8.97 -10.82
N ILE A 180 10.33 -7.80 -11.26
CA ILE A 180 10.44 -7.37 -12.65
C ILE A 180 11.75 -6.61 -12.78
N ARG A 181 12.80 -7.33 -13.15
CA ARG A 181 14.09 -6.70 -13.46
C ARG A 181 13.93 -5.84 -14.70
N CYS A 182 14.18 -4.55 -14.57
CA CYS A 182 14.43 -3.70 -15.71
C CYS A 182 15.75 -4.21 -16.33
N VAL A 183 15.67 -4.90 -17.47
CA VAL A 183 16.86 -5.16 -18.28
C VAL A 183 17.30 -3.79 -18.75
N ALA A 184 18.27 -3.20 -18.05
CA ALA A 184 18.90 -1.98 -18.52
C ALA A 184 19.35 -2.25 -19.95
N ARG A 185 18.71 -1.58 -20.92
CA ARG A 185 19.27 -1.47 -22.26
C ARG A 185 20.59 -0.73 -22.09
N LEU A 186 21.67 -1.49 -21.91
CA LEU A 186 22.99 -1.10 -22.33
C LEU A 186 22.91 -0.96 -23.85
N LEU A 187 22.38 0.17 -24.32
CA LEU A 187 22.70 0.66 -25.64
C LEU A 187 24.11 1.24 -25.52
N ASN A 188 25.10 0.38 -25.76
CA ASN A 188 26.38 0.82 -26.27
C ASN A 188 26.12 1.48 -27.62
N LEU A 189 26.17 2.81 -27.66
CA LEU A 189 26.59 3.61 -28.82
C LEU A 189 27.39 4.80 -28.29
#